data_AF-W2P5W7-F1
#
_entry.id   AF-W2P5W7-F1
#
_cell.length_a   1.000
_cell.length_b   1.000
_cell.length_c   1.000
_cell.angle_alpha   90.00
_cell.angle_beta   90.00
_cell.angle_gamma   90.00
#
_symmetry.space_group_name_H-M   'P 1'
#
loop_
_entity.id
_entity.type
_entity.pdbx_description
1 polymer ?
#
loop_
_entity_poly.entity_id
_entity_poly.type
_entity_poly.pdbx_seq_one_letter_code
_entity_poly.pdbx_strand_id
1 'polypeptide(L)' 'MGGTHWVAVYGDHYFDPLGMPPPSVKDLDEKQWTSIDVQRSSYGHCGQYCIYFLWHAIRNDVDGFYSDFDAYNIT' A
#
# COMPACT_ATOMS: atom_id res chain seq x y z
N MET A 1 -10.85 -3.49 12.99
CA MET A 1 -10.36 -4.09 11.74
C MET A 1 -10.56 -5.59 11.84
N GLY A 2 -11.40 -6.20 11.00
CA GLY A 2 -11.59 -7.65 10.92
C GLY A 2 -11.46 -8.11 9.48
N GLY A 3 -10.70 -9.19 9.23
CA GLY A 3 -10.28 -9.62 7.89
C GLY A 3 -8.83 -10.10 7.93
N THR A 4 -8.41 -10.93 6.97
CA THR A 4 -7.07 -11.55 6.94
C THR A 4 -6.00 -10.60 6.38
N HIS A 5 -6.38 -9.67 5.50
CA HIS A 5 -5.47 -8.74 4.82
C HIS A 5 -6.24 -7.48 4.42
N TRP A 6 -5.55 -6.33 4.40
CA TRP A 6 -6.12 -5.04 4.02
C TRP A 6 -5.25 -4.38 2.96
N VAL A 7 -5.91 -3.73 2.01
CA VAL A 7 -5.32 -2.93 0.95
C VAL A 7 -5.95 -1.54 0.95
N ALA A 8 -5.28 -0.55 0.37
CA ALA A 8 -5.82 0.81 0.23
C ALA A 8 -5.97 1.18 -1.24
N VAL A 9 -7.04 1.91 -1.55
CA VAL A 9 -7.30 2.46 -2.89
C VAL A 9 -7.69 3.91 -2.73
N TYR A 10 -7.03 4.81 -3.43
CA TYR A 10 -7.34 6.25 -3.43
C TYR A 10 -7.00 6.86 -4.78
N GLY A 11 -7.97 7.53 -5.40
CA GLY A 11 -7.79 8.08 -6.75
C GLY A 11 -7.43 6.99 -7.75
N ASP A 12 -6.31 7.15 -8.44
CA ASP A 12 -5.71 6.19 -9.36
C ASP A 12 -4.70 5.25 -8.70
N HIS A 13 -4.48 5.32 -7.38
CA HIS A 13 -3.50 4.49 -6.69
C HIS A 13 -4.13 3.27 -5.99
N TYR A 14 -3.39 2.17 -6.02
CA TYR A 14 -3.61 0.94 -5.27
C TYR A 14 -2.36 0.63 -4.43
N PHE A 15 -2.57 0.33 -3.15
CA PHE A 15 -1.51 -0.03 -2.23
C PHE A 15 -1.83 -1.35 -1.53
N ASP A 16 -0.90 -2.30 -1.66
CA ASP A 16 -0.85 -3.51 -0.87
C ASP A 16 0.44 -3.49 -0.02
N PRO A 17 0.35 -3.62 1.32
CA PRO A 17 1.52 -3.69 2.19
C PRO A 17 2.51 -4.83 1.87
N LEU A 18 2.06 -5.86 1.15
CA LEU A 18 2.86 -7.00 0.68
C LEU A 18 3.35 -6.82 -0.77
N GLY A 19 3.28 -5.61 -1.33
CA GLY A 19 3.76 -5.32 -2.67
C GLY A 19 3.01 -6.06 -3.79
N MET A 20 1.88 -6.69 -3.50
CA MET A 20 1.13 -7.48 -4.48
C MET A 20 0.41 -6.57 -5.49
N PRO A 21 0.35 -6.94 -6.78
CA PRO A 21 -0.39 -6.18 -7.78
C PRO A 21 -1.90 -6.20 -7.50
N PRO A 22 -2.65 -5.19 -7.97
CA PRO A 22 -4.09 -5.19 -7.86
C PRO A 22 -4.69 -6.44 -8.52
N PRO A 23 -5.75 -7.03 -7.94
CA PRO A 23 -6.44 -8.14 -8.57
C PRO A 23 -7.12 -7.67 -9.86
N SER A 24 -7.21 -8.54 -10.87
CA SER A 24 -7.83 -8.25 -12.16
C SER A 24 -9.36 -8.16 -12.05
N VAL A 25 -9.84 -7.04 -11.49
CA VAL A 25 -11.26 -6.65 -11.42
C VAL A 25 -11.40 -5.27 -12.03
N LYS A 26 -12.56 -5.01 -12.67
CA LYS A 26 -12.87 -3.88 -13.57
C LYS A 26 -12.61 -2.47 -13.00
N ASP A 27 -12.30 -2.33 -11.71
CA ASP A 27 -12.07 -1.04 -11.05
C ASP A 27 -10.67 -0.92 -10.43
N LEU A 28 -9.84 -1.97 -10.52
CA LEU A 28 -8.49 -2.02 -9.92
C LEU A 28 -7.38 -2.29 -10.94
N ASP A 29 -7.72 -2.81 -12.12
CA ASP A 29 -6.79 -3.18 -13.19
C ASP A 29 -5.99 -2.00 -13.76
N GLU A 30 -6.55 -0.79 -13.73
CA GLU A 30 -5.88 0.43 -14.19
C GLU A 30 -5.19 1.23 -13.07
N LYS A 31 -5.20 0.73 -11.82
CA LYS A 31 -4.60 1.46 -10.70
C LYS A 31 -3.08 1.40 -10.72
N GLN A 32 -2.45 2.54 -10.46
CA GLN A 32 -1.02 2.64 -10.20
C GLN A 32 -0.66 1.88 -8.92
N TRP A 33 0.41 1.10 -8.97
CA TRP A 33 0.87 0.23 -7.90
C TRP A 33 2.41 0.12 -7.96
N THR A 34 3.02 -0.27 -6.85
CA THR A 34 4.44 -0.61 -6.78
C THR A 34 4.67 -1.91 -6.00
N SER A 35 5.72 -2.65 -6.37
CA SER A 35 6.09 -3.94 -5.79
C SER A 35 6.91 -3.83 -4.50
N ILE A 36 6.81 -2.71 -3.77
CA ILE A 36 7.56 -2.51 -2.52
C ILE A 36 6.82 -3.22 -1.39
N ASP A 37 7.52 -4.17 -0.75
CA ASP A 37 7.04 -4.88 0.43
C ASP A 37 7.29 -4.03 1.68
N VAL A 38 6.25 -3.35 2.14
CA VAL A 38 6.28 -2.52 3.37
C VAL A 38 6.12 -3.39 4.63
N GLN A 39 5.60 -4.61 4.48
CA GLN A 39 5.31 -5.52 5.56
C GLN A 39 5.69 -6.97 5.22
N ARG A 40 6.18 -7.72 6.22
CA ARG A 40 6.30 -9.18 6.13
C ARG A 40 4.94 -9.86 6.32
N SER A 41 4.66 -10.90 5.53
CA SER A 41 3.39 -11.65 5.54
C SER A 41 3.00 -12.29 6.89
N SER A 42 3.96 -12.49 7.79
CA SER A 42 3.72 -13.02 9.14
C SER A 42 3.20 -11.98 10.15
N TYR A 43 3.15 -10.70 9.78
CA TYR A 43 2.68 -9.62 10.65
C TYR A 43 1.23 -9.22 10.37
N GLY A 44 0.60 -8.55 11.35
CA GLY A 44 -0.81 -8.12 11.30
C GLY A 44 -1.02 -6.61 11.16
N HIS A 45 -0.05 -5.89 10.60
CA HIS A 45 -0.04 -4.41 10.55
C HIS A 45 -0.64 -3.81 9.26
N CYS A 46 -1.19 -4.62 8.37
CA CYS A 46 -1.53 -4.21 7.00
C CYS A 46 -2.51 -3.01 6.99
N GLY A 47 -3.50 -3.02 7.88
CA GLY A 47 -4.43 -1.90 8.02
C GLY A 47 -3.79 -0.61 8.55
N GLN A 48 -2.73 -0.69 9.36
CA GLN A 48 -2.00 0.51 9.83
C GLN A 48 -1.21 1.15 8.70
N TYR A 49 -0.53 0.33 7.89
CA TYR A 49 0.16 0.83 6.69
C TYR A 49 -0.82 1.39 5.66
N CYS A 50 -2.00 0.78 5.48
CA CYS A 50 -3.06 1.34 4.64
C CYS A 50 -3.50 2.73 5.11
N ILE A 51 -3.68 2.94 6.42
CA ILE A 51 -4.02 4.26 6.97
C ILE A 51 -2.88 5.25 6.72
N TYR A 52 -1.63 4.83 6.88
CA TYR A 52 -0.47 5.69 6.64
C TYR A 52 -0.35 6.10 5.16
N PHE A 53 -0.50 5.14 4.25
CA PHE A 53 -0.56 5.39 2.81
C PHE A 53 -1.67 6.38 2.46
N LEU A 54 -2.90 6.17 2.97
CA LEU A 54 -4.03 7.07 2.71
C LEU A 54 -3.77 8.48 3.22
N TRP A 55 -3.07 8.64 4.35
CA TRP A 55 -2.71 9.94 4.89
C TRP A 55 -1.80 10.72 3.92
N HIS A 56 -0.83 10.06 3.30
CA HIS A 56 0.02 10.65 2.24
C HIS A 56 -0.75 10.89 0.94
N ALA A 57 -1.56 9.92 0.51
CA ALA A 57 -2.31 9.98 -0.75
C ALA A 57 -3.31 11.16 -0.77
N ILE A 58 -4.02 11.41 0.33
CA ILE A 58 -4.94 12.57 0.46
C ILE A 58 -4.20 13.91 0.37
N ARG A 59 -2.88 13.92 0.59
CA ARG A 59 -2.01 15.11 0.48
C ARG A 59 -1.27 15.19 -0.87
N ASN A 60 -1.57 14.29 -1.81
CA ASN A 60 -0.83 14.12 -3.07
C ASN A 60 0.67 13.86 -2.86
N ASP A 61 1.02 13.07 -1.84
CA ASP A 61 2.41 12.78 -1.44
C ASP A 61 2.70 11.27 -1.36
N VAL A 62 2.24 10.51 -2.36
CA VAL A 62 2.46 9.05 -2.41
C VAL A 62 3.95 8.69 -2.49
N ASP A 63 4.76 9.51 -3.17
CA ASP A 63 6.21 9.31 -3.26
C ASP A 63 6.91 9.49 -1.91
N GLY A 64 6.43 10.42 -1.07
CA GLY A 64 6.90 10.61 0.30
C GLY A 64 6.69 9.37 1.16
N PHE A 65 5.54 8.72 1.04
CA PHE A 65 5.26 7.46 1.72
C PHE A 65 6.30 6.38 1.36
N TYR A 66 6.61 6.18 0.08
CA TYR A 66 7.57 5.14 -0.32
C TYR A 66 9.01 5.50 0.05
N SER A 67 9.35 6.79 0.02
CA SER A 67 10.66 7.29 0.46
C SER A 67 10.94 6.95 1.93
N ASP A 68 9.92 6.94 2.78
CA ASP A 68 10.02 6.54 4.19
C ASP A 68 10.36 5.05 4.39
N PHE A 69 10.26 4.20 3.36
CA PHE A 69 10.65 2.79 3.44
C PHE A 69 11.96 2.52 2.71
N ASP A 70 12.22 3.22 1.61
CA ASP A 70 13.51 3.18 0.90
C ASP A 70 14.66 3.69 1.77
N ALA A 71 14.42 4.73 2.59
CA ALA A 71 15.44 5.30 3.48
C ALA A 71 15.95 4.33 4.56
N TYR A 72 15.23 3.23 4.83
CA TYR A 72 15.53 2.32 5.94
C TYR A 72 16.00 0.92 5.51
N ASN A 73 16.17 0.61 4.22
CA ASN A 73 16.64 -0.70 3.72
C ASN A 73 16.00 -1.88 4.47
N ILE A 74 14.69 -1.85 4.68
CA ILE A 74 13.99 -2.96 5.35
C ILE A 74 13.77 -4.09 4.33
N THR A 75 14.81 -4.88 4.09
CA THR A 75 14.73 -6.24 3.52
C THR A 75 14.74 -7.28 4.64
#